data_AF-T1BLX2-F1
#
_entry.id   AF-T1BLX2-F1
#
_cell.length_a   1.000
_cell.length_b   1.000
_cell.length_c   1.000
_cell.angle_alpha   90.00
_cell.angle_beta   90.00
_cell.angle_gamma   90.00
#
_symmetry.space_group_name_H-M   'P 1'
#
loop_
_entity.id
_entity.type
_entity.pdbx_description
1 polymer ?
#
loop_
_entity_poly.entity_id
_entity_poly.type
_entity_poly.pdbx_seq_one_letter_code
_entity_poly.pdbx_strand_id
1 'polypeptide(L)'
;DTIRYSLTADPVQEAKAGRQLLEFMGLRERKGLDLIACPSCGRADIDVIEVAKAVTHELEARNLPIQVAVMGCVVNGPGEAREADLGIAAGKHKGHLFIKGKINKGCARG
;
A
#
# COMPACT_ATOMS: atom_id res chain seq x y z
N ASP A 1 4.41 27.68 4.96
CA ASP A 1 5.78 27.12 4.92
C ASP A 1 5.99 26.27 3.67
N THR A 2 7.25 25.99 3.30
CA THR A 2 7.61 25.18 2.12
C THR A 2 8.75 24.20 2.46
N ILE A 3 8.82 23.08 1.76
CA ILE A 3 9.87 22.07 1.92
C ILE A 3 10.56 21.78 0.57
N ARG A 4 11.82 21.36 0.63
CA ARG A 4 12.54 20.74 -0.48
C ARG A 4 13.08 19.40 -0.02
N TYR A 5 12.77 18.34 -0.76
CA TYR A 5 13.21 16.98 -0.46
C TYR A 5 14.41 16.65 -1.37
N SER A 6 15.62 16.75 -0.84
CA SER A 6 16.85 16.54 -1.63
C SER A 6 17.14 15.06 -1.84
N LEU A 7 17.05 14.58 -3.08
CA LEU A 7 17.43 13.21 -3.48
C LEU A 7 18.49 13.28 -4.57
N THR A 8 19.42 12.31 -4.59
CA THR A 8 20.33 12.12 -5.74
C THR A 8 19.57 11.45 -6.89
N ALA A 9 18.53 12.11 -7.40
CA ALA A 9 17.61 11.62 -8.41
C ALA A 9 17.07 12.78 -9.27
N ASP A 10 16.24 12.45 -10.25
CA ASP A 10 15.56 13.45 -11.09
C ASP A 10 14.71 14.43 -10.22
N PRO A 11 14.70 15.75 -10.50
CA PRO A 11 13.94 16.73 -9.73
C PRO A 11 12.44 16.44 -9.64
N VAL A 12 11.86 15.74 -10.63
CA VAL A 12 10.47 15.29 -10.58
C VAL A 12 10.27 14.27 -9.46
N GLN A 13 11.26 13.42 -9.19
CA GLN A 13 11.22 12.46 -8.09
C GLN A 13 11.37 13.14 -6.73
N GLU A 14 12.21 14.18 -6.62
CA GLU A 14 12.28 15.03 -5.42
C GLU A 14 10.89 15.63 -5.08
N ALA A 15 10.22 16.20 -6.08
CA ALA A 15 8.91 16.79 -5.91
C ALA A 15 7.84 15.74 -5.52
N LYS A 16 7.88 14.55 -6.11
CA LYS A 16 6.99 13.44 -5.77
C LYS A 16 7.21 12.94 -4.34
N ALA A 17 8.46 12.73 -3.93
CA ALA A 17 8.80 12.26 -2.59
C ALA A 17 8.42 13.29 -1.51
N GLY A 18 8.74 14.57 -1.73
CA GLY A 18 8.35 15.64 -0.82
C GLY A 18 6.82 15.77 -0.69
N ARG A 19 6.10 15.61 -1.80
CA ARG A 19 4.64 15.58 -1.78
C ARG A 19 4.11 14.39 -0.98
N GLN A 20 4.62 13.19 -1.20
CA GLN A 20 4.21 11.99 -0.46
C GLN A 20 4.44 12.16 1.05
N LEU A 21 5.58 12.71 1.46
CA LEU A 21 5.86 12.98 2.87
C LEU A 21 4.79 13.87 3.52
N LEU A 22 4.42 14.97 2.86
CA LEU A 22 3.38 15.86 3.37
C LEU A 22 2.00 15.18 3.44
N GLU A 23 1.69 14.30 2.49
CA GLU A 23 0.47 13.50 2.48
C GLU A 23 0.46 12.48 3.64
N PHE A 24 1.58 11.82 3.92
CA PHE A 24 1.72 10.90 5.05
C PHE A 24 1.58 11.58 6.42
N MET A 25 2.11 12.80 6.56
CA MET A 25 2.00 13.58 7.80
C MET A 25 0.63 14.25 7.99
N GLY A 26 -0.29 14.10 7.03
CA GLY A 26 -1.60 14.78 7.07
C GLY A 26 -1.51 16.29 6.87
N LEU A 27 -0.35 16.82 6.44
CA LEU A 27 -0.13 18.24 6.15
C LEU A 27 -0.60 18.63 4.75
N ARG A 28 -0.94 17.64 3.93
CA ARG A 28 -1.50 17.83 2.59
C ARG A 28 -2.51 16.73 2.29
N GLU A 29 -3.61 17.09 1.63
CA GLU A 29 -4.58 16.09 1.19
C GLU A 29 -3.99 15.15 0.13
N ARG A 30 -4.22 13.85 0.33
CA ARG A 30 -3.88 12.80 -0.63
C ARG A 30 -4.68 13.01 -1.91
N LYS A 31 -3.98 13.02 -3.05
CA LYS A 31 -4.62 13.20 -4.37
C LYS A 31 -4.60 11.96 -5.26
N GLY A 32 -3.87 10.92 -4.88
CA GLY A 32 -3.73 9.70 -5.69
C GLY A 32 -3.59 8.46 -4.83
N LEU A 33 -3.27 7.36 -5.51
CA LEU A 33 -3.06 6.06 -4.88
C LEU A 33 -1.82 6.10 -3.99
N ASP A 34 -1.99 5.67 -2.75
CA ASP A 34 -0.89 5.42 -1.82
C ASP A 34 -0.81 3.91 -1.56
N LEU A 35 0.25 3.26 -2.02
CA LEU A 35 0.44 1.83 -1.85
C LEU A 35 1.44 1.56 -0.72
N ILE A 36 1.00 0.83 0.29
CA ILE A 36 1.85 0.31 1.36
C ILE A 36 2.00 -1.19 1.12
N ALA A 37 3.23 -1.69 1.09
CA ALA A 37 3.50 -3.11 0.99
C ALA A 37 4.46 -3.53 2.10
N CYS A 38 4.28 -4.74 2.65
CA CYS A 38 5.27 -5.27 3.57
C CYS A 38 6.57 -5.58 2.80
N PRO A 39 7.76 -5.46 3.43
CA PRO A 39 9.05 -5.62 2.73
C PRO A 39 9.32 -7.06 2.21
N SER A 40 8.35 -7.96 2.33
CA SER A 40 8.51 -9.41 2.35
C SER A 40 9.44 -9.86 3.49
N CYS A 41 9.02 -10.85 4.26
CA CYS A 41 9.85 -11.43 5.32
C CYS A 41 9.82 -12.96 5.18
N GLY A 42 10.55 -13.70 6.01
CA GLY A 42 10.52 -15.18 5.99
C GLY A 42 9.13 -15.80 6.25
N ARG A 43 8.14 -15.00 6.64
CA ARG A 43 6.72 -15.39 6.78
C ARG A 43 5.88 -15.05 5.55
N ALA A 44 6.47 -14.41 4.54
CA ALA A 44 5.76 -14.11 3.31
C ALA A 44 5.47 -15.41 2.57
N ASP A 45 4.19 -15.69 2.40
CA ASP A 45 3.69 -16.88 1.73
C ASP A 45 3.47 -16.65 0.22
N ILE A 46 3.53 -15.38 -0.20
CA ILE A 46 3.30 -14.92 -1.58
C ILE A 46 4.41 -13.94 -2.00
N ASP A 47 4.58 -13.76 -3.31
CA ASP A 47 5.39 -12.68 -3.85
C ASP A 47 4.67 -11.33 -3.66
N VAL A 48 5.07 -10.61 -2.62
CA VAL A 48 4.49 -9.29 -2.28
C VAL A 48 4.80 -8.25 -3.34
N ILE A 49 5.99 -8.34 -3.96
CA ILE A 49 6.45 -7.36 -4.95
C ILE A 49 5.61 -7.50 -6.22
N GLU A 50 5.37 -8.72 -6.66
CA GLU A 50 4.51 -9.00 -7.82
C GLU A 50 3.08 -8.49 -7.59
N VAL A 51 2.48 -8.82 -6.44
CA VAL A 51 1.12 -8.38 -6.12
C VAL A 51 1.05 -6.86 -5.98
N ALA A 52 2.03 -6.22 -5.33
CA ALA A 52 2.09 -4.78 -5.20
C ALA A 52 2.16 -4.10 -6.58
N LYS A 53 3.00 -4.58 -7.49
CA LYS A 53 3.08 -4.07 -8.87
C LYS A 53 1.77 -4.21 -9.63
N ALA A 54 1.11 -5.36 -9.53
CA ALA A 54 -0.19 -5.58 -10.17
C ALA A 54 -1.25 -4.62 -9.63
N VAL A 55 -1.32 -4.43 -8.31
CA VAL A 55 -2.25 -3.50 -7.68
C VAL A 55 -1.97 -2.06 -8.11
N THR A 56 -0.70 -1.64 -8.13
CA THR A 56 -0.29 -0.32 -8.62
C THR A 56 -0.76 -0.12 -10.05
N HIS A 57 -0.46 -1.06 -10.95
CA HIS A 57 -0.83 -0.95 -12.37
C HIS A 57 -2.35 -0.79 -12.58
N GLU A 58 -3.15 -1.57 -11.86
CA GLU A 58 -4.61 -1.55 -11.98
C GLU A 58 -5.28 -0.31 -11.39
N LEU A 59 -4.64 0.31 -10.38
CA LEU A 59 -5.23 1.42 -9.62
C LEU A 59 -4.64 2.79 -9.97
N GLU A 60 -3.43 2.86 -10.52
CA GLU A 60 -2.81 4.12 -10.96
C GLU A 60 -3.69 4.89 -11.95
N ALA A 61 -4.28 4.18 -12.92
CA ALA A 61 -5.15 4.78 -13.94
C ALA A 61 -6.44 5.40 -13.35
N ARG A 62 -6.85 4.98 -12.16
CA ARG A 62 -8.11 5.45 -11.53
C ARG A 62 -7.93 6.74 -10.74
N ASN A 63 -6.68 7.12 -10.43
CA ASN A 63 -6.32 8.34 -9.70
C ASN A 63 -7.20 8.61 -8.46
N LEU A 64 -7.48 7.55 -7.69
CA LEU A 64 -8.31 7.62 -6.50
C LEU A 64 -7.46 8.00 -5.28
N PRO A 65 -7.93 8.91 -4.41
CA PRO A 65 -7.19 9.32 -3.20
C PRO A 65 -7.35 8.30 -2.08
N ILE A 66 -6.97 7.04 -2.34
CA ILE A 66 -7.12 5.92 -1.41
C ILE A 66 -5.76 5.35 -1.03
N GLN A 67 -5.67 4.84 0.20
CA GLN A 67 -4.52 4.06 0.65
C GLN A 67 -4.83 2.56 0.52
N VAL A 68 -3.90 1.82 -0.11
CA VAL A 68 -4.02 0.38 -0.35
C VAL A 68 -2.84 -0.34 0.28
N ALA A 69 -3.13 -1.35 1.12
CA ALA A 69 -2.13 -2.15 1.81
C ALA A 69 -2.00 -3.55 1.19
N VAL A 70 -0.78 -4.01 0.90
CA VAL A 70 -0.49 -5.36 0.37
C VAL A 70 0.45 -6.09 1.33
N MET A 71 -0.06 -7.14 1.96
CA MET A 71 0.63 -7.87 3.02
C MET A 71 0.83 -9.32 2.63
N GLY A 72 2.07 -9.79 2.72
CA GLY A 72 2.46 -11.15 2.30
C GLY A 72 2.19 -12.28 3.29
N CYS A 73 1.63 -11.98 4.47
CA CYS A 73 1.27 -13.00 5.43
C CYS A 73 -0.05 -12.66 6.13
N VAL A 74 -0.79 -13.69 6.53
CA VAL A 74 -2.05 -13.52 7.29
C VAL A 74 -1.83 -13.29 8.79
N VAL A 75 -0.59 -13.39 9.27
CA VAL A 75 -0.26 -13.26 10.70
C VAL A 75 -0.16 -11.78 11.11
N ASN A 76 0.78 -11.05 10.50
CA ASN A 76 0.97 -9.63 10.79
C ASN A 76 0.18 -8.72 9.83
N GLY A 77 -0.15 -9.25 8.64
CA GLY A 77 -0.82 -8.48 7.59
C GLY A 77 -2.14 -7.83 8.01
N PRO A 78 -3.02 -8.48 8.80
CA PRO A 78 -4.25 -7.85 9.27
C PRO A 78 -4.02 -6.60 10.13
N GLY A 79 -2.97 -6.59 10.97
CA GLY A 79 -2.64 -5.45 11.81
C GLY A 79 -2.05 -4.29 10.99
N GLU A 80 -1.13 -4.62 10.07
CA GLU A 80 -0.47 -3.66 9.19
C GLU A 80 -1.44 -3.03 8.16
N ALA A 81 -2.49 -3.75 7.77
CA ALA A 81 -3.48 -3.29 6.80
C ALA A 81 -4.70 -2.57 7.41
N ARG A 82 -4.79 -2.44 8.74
CA ARG A 82 -5.99 -1.95 9.42
C ARG A 82 -6.30 -0.48 9.14
N GLU A 83 -5.25 0.35 9.04
CA GLU A 83 -5.37 1.79 8.85
C GLU A 83 -5.60 2.18 7.38
N ALA A 84 -5.47 1.24 6.45
CA ALA A 84 -5.68 1.49 5.03
C ALA A 84 -7.16 1.44 4.64
N ASP A 85 -7.51 2.18 3.58
CA ASP A 85 -8.86 2.16 3.00
C ASP A 85 -9.20 0.79 2.43
N LEU A 86 -8.21 0.17 1.76
CA LEU A 86 -8.25 -1.19 1.25
C LEU A 86 -7.01 -1.94 1.69
N GLY A 87 -7.15 -3.20 2.10
CA GLY A 87 -6.04 -4.03 2.52
C GLY A 87 -6.16 -5.45 2.00
N ILE A 88 -5.07 -6.04 1.57
CA ILE A 88 -4.98 -7.45 1.20
C ILE A 88 -3.92 -8.09 2.08
N ALA A 89 -4.29 -9.10 2.85
CA ALA A 89 -3.33 -9.98 3.51
C ALA A 89 -3.45 -11.38 2.90
N ALA A 90 -2.42 -11.85 2.21
CA ALA A 90 -2.44 -13.13 1.50
C ALA A 90 -1.44 -14.12 2.10
N GLY A 91 -1.85 -15.39 2.10
CA GLY A 91 -1.12 -16.57 2.54
C GLY A 91 -1.32 -17.72 1.56
N LYS A 92 -0.54 -18.80 1.69
CA LYS A 92 -0.44 -19.88 0.67
C LYS A 92 -1.78 -20.44 0.18
N HIS A 93 -2.82 -20.42 1.03
CA HIS A 93 -4.17 -20.89 0.68
C HIS A 93 -5.30 -20.02 1.24
N LYS A 94 -4.97 -18.82 1.76
CA LYS A 94 -5.92 -17.97 2.47
C LYS A 94 -5.57 -16.51 2.23
N GLY A 95 -6.56 -15.70 1.90
CA GLY A 95 -6.43 -14.25 1.81
C GLY A 95 -7.52 -13.57 2.60
N HIS A 96 -7.24 -12.39 3.15
CA HIS A 96 -8.22 -11.52 3.77
C HIS A 96 -8.23 -10.19 3.01
N LEU A 97 -9.42 -9.80 2.57
CA LEU A 97 -9.68 -8.45 2.04
C LEU A 97 -10.25 -7.59 3.16
N PHE A 98 -9.59 -6.47 3.40
CA PHE A 98 -9.97 -5.45 4.37
C PHE A 98 -10.52 -4.24 3.62
N ILE A 99 -11.63 -3.70 4.11
CA ILE A 99 -12.17 -2.42 3.66
C ILE A 99 -12.39 -1.56 4.91
N LYS A 100 -11.71 -0.42 4.99
CA LYS A 100 -11.73 0.49 6.17
C LYS A 100 -11.50 -0.26 7.49
N GLY A 101 -10.45 -1.08 7.53
CA GLY A 101 -10.06 -1.85 8.71
C GLY A 101 -10.98 -3.02 9.08
N LYS A 102 -12.03 -3.34 8.30
CA LYS A 102 -12.90 -4.50 8.52
C LYS A 102 -12.62 -5.60 7.52
N ILE A 103 -12.47 -6.84 8.00
CA ILE A 103 -12.38 -8.04 7.14
C ILE A 103 -13.73 -8.22 6.45
N ASN A 104 -13.77 -8.01 5.14
CA ASN A 104 -15.00 -8.10 4.36
C ASN A 104 -15.15 -9.47 3.67
N LYS A 105 -14.04 -10.08 3.23
CA LYS A 105 -14.05 -11.44 2.66
C LYS A 105 -12.76 -12.20 2.95
N GLY A 106 -12.89 -13.45 3.37
CA GLY A 106 -11.83 -14.45 3.28
C GLY A 106 -11.78 -15.02 1.87
N CYS A 107 -10.74 -14.72 1.10
CA CYS A 107 -10.51 -15.28 -0.23
C CYS A 107 -9.62 -16.51 -0.09
N ALA A 108 -10.21 -17.70 0.06
CA ALA A 108 -9.48 -18.95 -0.10
C ALA A 108 -9.43 -19.27 -1.59
N ARG A 109 -8.24 -19.20 -2.21
CA ARG A 109 -8.02 -19.86 -3.49
C ARG A 109 -7.71 -21.32 -3.17
N GLY A 110 -8.65 -22.21 -3.52
CA GLY A 110 -8.43 -23.64 -3.64
C GLY A 110 -7.58 -23.93 -4.87
#